data_AF-A0A6A2WJL4-F1
#
_entry.id   AF-A0A6A2WJL4-F1
#
_cell.length_a   1.000
_cell.length_b   1.000
_cell.length_c   1.000
_cell.angle_alpha   90.00
_cell.angle_beta   90.00
_cell.angle_gamma   90.00
#
_symmetry.space_group_name_H-M   'P 1'
#
loop_
_entity.id
_entity.type
_entity.pdbx_description
1 polymer ?
#
loop_
_entity_poly.entity_id
_entity_poly.type
_entity_poly.pdbx_seq_one_letter_code
_entity_poly.pdbx_strand_id
1 'polypeptide(L)'
;MPSLPFSPITSTGTNRHFPLLSPSTPTQVLHVYDTVFHGFAGKLSPTEVLKLQTLSHVIAVIPEQVRYLQTTRSPLFLGLKTTDKAGLLKESDFGSDLVIGVIDMGIWPERQSFNDRDLGPVPSKWKGQCVTTKDFGSGSCNKKRIGAR
;
A
#
# COMPACT_ATOMS: atom_id res chain seq x y z
N MET A 1 15.51 -9.56 21.98
CA MET A 1 16.94 -9.22 21.84
C MET A 1 17.76 -10.34 22.44
N PRO A 2 18.65 -10.93 21.64
CA PRO A 2 20.06 -10.82 21.98
C PRO A 2 20.89 -10.40 20.75
N SER A 3 21.78 -9.45 21.00
CA SER A 3 22.83 -8.97 20.11
C SER A 3 23.91 -10.03 19.93
N LEU A 4 24.20 -10.42 18.68
CA LEU A 4 25.39 -11.19 18.34
C LEU A 4 26.61 -10.25 18.25
N PRO A 5 27.79 -10.67 18.71
CA PRO A 5 29.00 -9.84 18.63
C PRO A 5 29.55 -9.82 17.20
N PHE A 6 29.97 -8.63 16.75
CA PHE A 6 30.73 -8.45 15.51
C PHE A 6 32.18 -8.90 15.73
N SER A 7 32.63 -9.89 14.97
CA SER A 7 34.05 -10.24 14.86
C SER A 7 34.77 -9.30 13.89
N PRO A 8 36.01 -8.86 14.17
CA PRO A 8 36.79 -8.03 13.25
C PRO A 8 37.34 -8.87 12.08
N ILE A 9 37.24 -8.32 10.87
CA ILE A 9 37.77 -8.93 9.65
C ILE A 9 39.29 -8.71 9.61
N THR A 10 40.05 -9.80 9.67
CA THR A 10 41.48 -9.82 9.35
C THR A 10 41.68 -9.62 7.84
N SER A 11 42.48 -8.61 7.49
CA SER A 11 42.86 -8.32 6.11
C SER A 11 43.98 -9.27 5.66
N THR A 12 43.66 -10.22 4.78
CA THR A 12 44.63 -10.90 3.92
C THR A 12 44.32 -10.56 2.47
N GLY A 13 45.32 -10.02 1.77
CA GLY A 13 45.17 -9.48 0.42
C GLY A 13 45.04 -10.56 -0.64
N THR A 14 44.09 -10.39 -1.54
CA THR A 14 44.06 -10.97 -2.89
C THR A 14 43.29 -10.02 -3.82
N ASN A 15 43.78 -9.91 -5.05
CA ASN A 15 43.33 -9.06 -6.17
C ASN A 15 41.85 -8.66 -6.13
N ARG A 16 41.57 -7.39 -5.80
CA ARG A 16 40.26 -6.79 -6.09
C ARG A 16 40.27 -6.26 -7.51
N HIS A 17 39.64 -7.00 -8.41
CA HIS A 17 38.92 -6.36 -9.50
C HIS A 17 38.10 -5.22 -8.89
N PHE A 18 38.46 -3.97 -9.21
CA PHE A 18 37.56 -2.85 -8.99
C PHE A 18 36.27 -3.22 -9.72
N PRO A 19 35.10 -3.31 -9.04
CA PRO A 19 33.87 -3.32 -9.78
C PRO A 19 33.85 -1.96 -10.48
N LEU A 20 33.96 -2.00 -11.80
CA LEU A 20 33.68 -0.86 -12.67
C LEU A 20 32.44 -0.18 -12.10
N LEU A 21 32.60 1.09 -11.66
CA LEU A 21 31.48 1.94 -11.30
C LEU A 21 30.48 1.84 -12.44
N SER A 22 29.40 1.12 -12.20
CA SER A 22 28.33 0.99 -13.18
C SER A 22 27.83 2.40 -13.49
N PRO A 23 27.51 2.69 -14.75
CA PRO A 23 27.03 4.02 -15.15
C PRO A 23 25.93 4.45 -14.19
N SER A 24 26.08 5.65 -13.61
CA SER A 24 25.13 6.22 -12.65
C SER A 24 23.74 6.11 -13.26
N THR A 25 22.90 5.27 -12.66
CA THR A 25 21.51 5.18 -13.06
C THR A 25 20.93 6.58 -12.87
N PRO A 26 20.31 7.20 -13.90
CA PRO A 26 19.78 8.53 -13.75
C PRO A 26 18.81 8.57 -12.58
N THR A 27 18.93 9.60 -11.75
CA THR A 27 17.98 9.90 -10.68
C THR A 27 16.58 9.94 -11.28
N GLN A 28 15.70 9.05 -10.83
CA GLN A 28 14.33 9.00 -11.32
C GLN A 28 13.39 9.22 -10.15
N VAL A 29 12.73 10.38 -10.12
CA VAL A 29 11.59 10.60 -9.23
C VAL A 29 10.42 9.78 -9.78
N LEU A 30 9.90 8.88 -8.95
CA LEU A 30 8.77 8.01 -9.28
C LEU A 30 7.44 8.63 -8.86
N HIS A 31 7.42 9.29 -7.70
CA HIS A 31 6.23 9.92 -7.15
C HIS A 31 6.59 11.02 -6.16
N VAL A 32 5.75 12.05 -6.06
CA VAL A 32 5.87 13.13 -5.08
C VAL A 32 4.67 13.08 -4.15
N TYR A 33 4.93 13.10 -2.85
CA TYR A 33 3.93 13.13 -1.80
C TYR A 33 3.82 14.55 -1.26
N ASP A 34 2.60 15.10 -1.23
CA ASP A 34 2.33 16.47 -0.79
C ASP A 34 1.14 16.59 0.16
N THR A 35 0.40 15.50 0.39
CA THR A 35 -0.88 15.51 1.09
C THR A 35 -0.76 15.14 2.58
N VAL A 36 -0.22 13.95 2.89
CA VAL A 36 -0.09 13.45 4.28
C VAL A 36 1.29 13.78 4.86
N PHE A 37 2.30 13.82 3.99
CA PHE A 37 3.66 14.24 4.30
C PHE A 37 4.29 14.80 3.04
N HIS A 38 5.36 15.59 3.20
CA HIS A 38 6.14 16.15 2.11
C HIS A 38 7.35 15.27 1.83
N GLY A 39 7.46 14.72 0.63
CA GLY A 39 8.58 13.87 0.23
C GLY A 39 8.44 13.32 -1.17
N PHE A 40 9.35 12.44 -1.58
CA PHE A 40 9.28 11.76 -2.87
C PHE A 40 9.78 10.32 -2.78
N ALA A 41 9.28 9.47 -3.66
CA ALA A 41 9.84 8.16 -3.95
C ALA A 41 10.70 8.26 -5.21
N GLY A 42 11.86 7.62 -5.23
CA GLY A 42 12.76 7.67 -6.37
C GLY A 42 13.77 6.55 -6.41
N LYS A 43 14.29 6.28 -7.60
CA LYS A 43 15.49 5.44 -7.79
C LYS A 43 16.71 6.33 -7.61
N LEU A 44 17.50 6.00 -6.60
CA LEU A 44 18.67 6.76 -6.18
C LEU A 44 19.88 5.84 -6.11
N SER A 45 21.03 6.34 -6.55
CA SER A 45 22.32 5.72 -6.30
C SER A 45 22.71 5.84 -4.82
N PRO A 46 23.59 4.96 -4.32
CA PRO A 46 24.06 5.03 -2.93
C PRO A 46 24.67 6.40 -2.57
N THR A 47 25.37 7.05 -3.50
CA THR A 47 25.97 8.36 -3.26
C THR A 47 24.92 9.47 -3.13
N GLU A 48 23.81 9.39 -3.85
CA GLU A 48 22.70 10.34 -3.72
C GLU A 48 21.97 10.15 -2.40
N VAL A 49 21.75 8.90 -1.97
CA VAL A 49 21.17 8.60 -0.65
C VAL A 49 22.02 9.25 0.46
N LEU A 50 23.34 9.08 0.42
CA LEU A 50 24.25 9.68 1.40
C LEU A 50 24.18 11.21 1.37
N LYS A 51 24.10 11.83 0.18
CA LYS A 51 23.94 13.29 0.05
C LYS A 51 22.60 13.77 0.62
N LEU A 52 21.50 13.04 0.40
CA LEU A 52 20.20 13.42 0.96
C LEU A 52 20.20 13.35 2.49
N GLN A 53 20.87 12.36 3.06
CA GLN A 53 20.97 12.20 4.51
C GLN A 53 21.73 13.34 5.21
N THR A 54 22.56 14.12 4.51
CA THR A 54 23.25 15.27 5.09
C THR A 54 22.41 16.55 5.09
N LEU A 55 21.28 16.57 4.38
CA LEU A 55 20.42 17.74 4.28
C LEU A 55 19.56 17.88 5.53
N SER A 56 19.65 19.01 6.22
CA SER A 56 18.91 19.27 7.47
C SER A 56 17.39 19.28 7.32
N HIS A 57 16.86 19.45 6.11
CA HIS A 57 15.44 19.42 5.82
C HIS A 57 14.92 18.01 5.42
N VAL A 58 15.80 17.02 5.34
CA VAL A 58 15.44 15.61 5.10
C VAL A 58 15.33 14.91 6.45
N ILE A 59 14.10 14.62 6.86
CA ILE A 59 13.82 13.99 8.16
C ILE A 59 14.21 12.51 8.15
N ALA A 60 13.98 11.80 7.04
CA ALA A 60 14.29 10.39 6.90
C ALA A 60 14.52 10.00 5.44
N VAL A 61 15.39 9.02 5.23
CA VAL A 61 15.51 8.28 3.97
C VAL A 61 15.26 6.81 4.27
N ILE A 62 14.18 6.26 3.72
CA ILE A 62 13.71 4.90 4.02
C ILE A 62 13.83 4.06 2.75
N PRO A 63 14.53 2.91 2.79
CA PRO A 63 14.63 2.03 1.63
C PRO A 63 13.28 1.35 1.32
N GLU A 64 12.97 1.19 0.04
CA GLU A 64 11.80 0.44 -0.43
C GLU A 64 11.83 -1.01 0.09
N GLN A 65 10.68 -1.53 0.49
CA GLN A 65 10.54 -2.87 1.04
C GLN A 65 9.37 -3.60 0.40
N VAL A 66 9.67 -4.72 -0.25
CA VAL A 66 8.64 -5.61 -0.81
C VAL A 66 7.81 -6.21 0.31
N ARG A 67 6.49 -6.11 0.20
CA ARG A 67 5.51 -6.72 1.11
C ARG A 67 4.89 -7.95 0.46
N TYR A 68 4.57 -8.95 1.29
CA TYR A 68 3.95 -10.20 0.86
C TYR A 68 2.55 -10.33 1.46
N LEU A 69 1.67 -11.03 0.74
CA LEU A 69 0.29 -11.25 1.19
C LEU A 69 0.24 -12.05 2.48
N GLN A 70 -0.60 -11.59 3.42
CA GLN A 70 -0.85 -12.23 4.71
C GLN A 70 -2.35 -12.35 4.93
N THR A 71 -3.02 -13.34 4.32
CA THR A 71 -4.48 -13.51 4.50
C THR A 71 -4.86 -14.93 4.91
N THR A 72 -5.51 -15.05 6.06
CA THR A 72 -6.19 -16.25 6.55
C THR A 72 -7.68 -15.93 6.70
N ARG A 73 -8.58 -16.84 6.31
CA ARG A 73 -10.04 -16.61 6.30
C ARG A 73 -10.59 -16.37 7.72
N SER A 74 -11.50 -15.40 7.95
CA SER A 74 -11.88 -15.02 9.33
C SER A 74 -13.36 -14.75 9.70
N PRO A 75 -14.35 -14.51 8.81
CA PRO A 75 -15.61 -13.89 9.28
C PRO A 75 -16.46 -14.79 10.19
N LEU A 76 -16.51 -16.11 9.94
CA LEU A 76 -17.27 -17.04 10.79
C LEU A 76 -16.69 -17.19 12.21
N PHE A 77 -15.38 -17.01 12.36
CA PHE A 77 -14.71 -17.10 13.66
C PHE A 77 -15.18 -16.01 14.64
N LEU A 78 -15.58 -14.85 14.13
CA LEU A 78 -16.03 -13.70 14.93
C LEU A 78 -17.52 -13.74 15.28
N GLY A 79 -18.25 -14.78 14.87
CA GLY A 79 -19.68 -14.93 15.18
C GLY A 79 -20.60 -13.90 14.51
N LEU A 80 -20.13 -13.19 13.48
CA LEU A 80 -20.91 -12.19 12.75
C LEU A 80 -21.95 -12.88 11.85
N LYS A 81 -23.20 -12.99 12.31
CA LYS A 81 -24.30 -13.61 11.57
C LYS A 81 -25.30 -12.57 11.12
N THR A 82 -25.65 -12.58 9.84
CA THR A 82 -26.65 -11.67 9.25
C THR A 82 -28.08 -11.94 9.72
N THR A 83 -28.33 -13.13 10.28
CA THR A 83 -29.63 -13.57 10.80
C THR A 83 -29.97 -12.98 12.17
N ASP A 84 -28.99 -12.43 12.87
CA ASP A 84 -29.17 -12.01 14.25
C ASP A 84 -29.99 -10.70 14.30
N LYS A 85 -31.07 -10.72 15.08
CA LYS A 85 -31.99 -9.56 15.22
C LYS A 85 -31.43 -8.47 16.14
N ALA A 86 -30.42 -8.81 16.95
CA ALA A 86 -29.65 -7.91 17.80
C ALA A 86 -28.19 -8.39 17.75
N GLY A 87 -27.24 -7.47 17.58
CA GLY A 87 -25.83 -7.76 17.35
C GLY A 87 -25.15 -6.74 16.44
N LEU A 88 -23.81 -6.76 16.40
CA LEU A 88 -22.99 -5.71 15.79
C LEU A 88 -23.40 -5.35 14.36
N LEU A 89 -23.69 -6.35 13.51
CA LEU A 89 -24.11 -6.09 12.13
C LEU A 89 -25.41 -5.31 12.06
N LYS A 90 -26.39 -5.61 12.92
CA LYS A 90 -27.66 -4.88 12.92
C LYS A 90 -27.54 -3.50 13.56
N GLU A 91 -26.78 -3.38 14.66
CA GLU A 91 -26.57 -2.14 15.39
C GLU A 91 -25.76 -1.10 14.59
N SER A 92 -24.83 -1.56 13.74
CA SER A 92 -24.04 -0.71 12.86
C SER A 92 -24.70 -0.41 11.51
N ASP A 93 -25.98 -0.78 11.33
CA ASP A 93 -26.68 -0.75 10.03
C ASP A 93 -25.86 -1.41 8.91
N PHE A 94 -25.24 -2.54 9.23
CA PHE A 94 -24.35 -3.31 8.36
C PHE A 94 -23.20 -2.50 7.75
N GLY A 95 -22.84 -1.36 8.36
CA GLY A 95 -21.79 -0.45 7.90
C GLY A 95 -22.19 0.43 6.71
N SER A 96 -23.47 0.76 6.54
CA SER A 96 -24.02 1.49 5.38
C SER A 96 -23.36 2.86 5.10
N ASP A 97 -22.87 3.57 6.13
CA ASP A 97 -22.16 4.86 6.01
C ASP A 97 -20.63 4.77 6.29
N LEU A 98 -20.08 3.56 6.23
CA LEU A 98 -18.65 3.30 6.41
C LEU A 98 -17.98 2.96 5.08
N VAL A 99 -16.85 3.60 4.81
CA VAL A 99 -16.00 3.27 3.65
C VAL A 99 -14.71 2.63 4.15
N ILE A 100 -14.43 1.43 3.66
CA ILE A 100 -13.21 0.68 3.99
C ILE A 100 -12.29 0.72 2.77
N GLY A 101 -11.10 1.31 2.94
CA GLY A 101 -10.03 1.24 1.95
C GLY A 101 -9.29 -0.10 2.05
N VAL A 102 -9.11 -0.78 0.92
CA VAL A 102 -8.39 -2.04 0.84
C VAL A 102 -7.21 -1.85 -0.10
N ILE A 103 -5.99 -2.08 0.40
CA ILE A 103 -4.76 -2.08 -0.40
C ILE A 103 -4.39 -3.55 -0.64
N ASP A 104 -4.62 -4.03 -1.84
CA ASP A 104 -4.44 -5.42 -2.25
C ASP A 104 -3.94 -5.46 -3.71
N MET A 105 -3.75 -6.65 -4.27
CA MET A 105 -3.26 -6.87 -5.63
C MET A 105 -4.30 -6.57 -6.73
N GLY A 106 -5.52 -6.22 -6.36
CA GLY A 106 -6.58 -5.87 -7.30
C GLY A 106 -7.95 -6.38 -6.87
N ILE A 107 -8.87 -6.41 -7.82
CA ILE A 107 -10.27 -6.78 -7.59
C ILE A 107 -10.88 -7.38 -8.86
N TRP A 108 -11.77 -8.36 -8.71
CA TRP A 108 -12.62 -8.86 -9.79
C TRP A 108 -14.00 -8.18 -9.71
N PRO A 109 -14.23 -7.09 -10.48
CA PRO A 109 -15.39 -6.23 -10.26
C PRO A 109 -16.75 -6.90 -10.51
N GLU A 110 -16.78 -7.95 -11.31
CA GLU A 110 -17.95 -8.72 -11.76
C GLU A 110 -18.44 -9.76 -10.74
N ARG A 111 -17.71 -9.97 -9.63
CA ARG A 111 -18.11 -10.95 -8.61
C ARG A 111 -19.41 -10.52 -7.93
N GLN A 112 -20.30 -11.48 -7.69
CA GLN A 112 -21.59 -11.25 -7.04
C GLN A 112 -21.48 -10.63 -5.63
N SER A 113 -20.35 -10.82 -4.94
CA SER A 113 -20.05 -10.16 -3.66
C SER A 113 -19.99 -8.63 -3.74
N PHE A 114 -19.84 -8.08 -4.95
CA PHE A 114 -19.83 -6.64 -5.22
C PHE A 114 -21.14 -6.15 -5.85
N ASN A 115 -22.19 -6.97 -5.87
CA ASN A 115 -23.51 -6.54 -6.28
C ASN A 115 -24.03 -5.46 -5.32
N ASP A 116 -24.65 -4.42 -5.86
CA ASP A 116 -25.11 -3.24 -5.11
C ASP A 116 -26.64 -3.12 -5.03
N ARG A 117 -27.34 -4.21 -5.35
CA ARG A 117 -28.77 -4.36 -5.12
C ARG A 117 -29.06 -4.15 -3.64
N ASP A 118 -30.14 -3.42 -3.37
CA ASP A 118 -30.62 -3.07 -2.03
C ASP A 118 -29.66 -2.19 -1.20
N LEU A 119 -28.58 -1.67 -1.79
CA LEU A 119 -27.73 -0.67 -1.14
C LEU A 119 -28.25 0.76 -1.34
N GLY A 120 -28.11 1.58 -0.31
CA GLY A 120 -28.36 3.02 -0.34
C GLY A 120 -27.37 3.77 -1.26
N PRO A 121 -27.53 5.10 -1.38
CA PRO A 121 -26.61 5.92 -2.15
C PRO A 121 -25.19 5.90 -1.54
N VAL A 122 -24.20 6.23 -2.36
CA VAL A 122 -22.82 6.41 -1.90
C VAL A 122 -22.77 7.52 -0.83
N PRO A 123 -22.05 7.32 0.30
CA PRO A 123 -21.90 8.35 1.33
C PRO A 123 -21.50 9.71 0.77
N SER A 124 -22.21 10.78 1.12
CA SER A 124 -21.98 12.13 0.58
C SER A 124 -20.58 12.71 0.91
N LYS A 125 -19.98 12.22 1.99
CA LYS A 125 -18.62 12.53 2.43
C LYS A 125 -17.53 11.85 1.59
N TRP A 126 -17.87 10.86 0.76
CA TRP A 126 -16.92 10.19 -0.12
C TRP A 126 -16.41 11.15 -1.21
N LYS A 127 -15.09 11.23 -1.36
CA LYS A 127 -14.40 12.07 -2.37
C LYS A 127 -13.43 11.27 -3.25
N GLY A 128 -13.45 9.94 -3.15
CA GLY A 128 -12.61 9.10 -4.00
C GLY A 128 -13.15 9.01 -5.43
N GLN A 129 -12.42 8.32 -6.28
CA GLN A 129 -12.71 8.22 -7.72
C GLN A 129 -12.69 6.77 -8.19
N CYS A 130 -13.33 6.51 -9.32
CA CYS A 130 -13.21 5.26 -10.05
C CYS A 130 -12.34 5.48 -11.28
N VAL A 131 -11.06 5.12 -11.20
CA VAL A 131 -10.12 5.29 -12.30
C VAL A 131 -10.41 4.24 -13.36
N THR A 132 -10.71 4.71 -14.58
CA THR A 132 -10.85 3.82 -15.73
C THR A 132 -9.48 3.47 -16.28
N THR A 133 -9.23 2.19 -16.52
CA THR A 133 -8.04 1.68 -17.20
C THR A 133 -8.45 0.77 -18.36
N LYS A 134 -7.48 0.27 -19.13
CA LYS A 134 -7.75 -0.62 -20.27
C LYS A 134 -8.57 -1.86 -19.86
N ASP A 135 -8.27 -2.41 -18.69
CA ASP A 135 -8.89 -3.64 -18.18
C ASP A 135 -9.93 -3.34 -17.06
N PHE A 136 -10.22 -2.06 -16.81
CA PHE A 136 -11.16 -1.62 -15.77
C PHE A 136 -12.04 -0.48 -16.29
N GLY A 137 -13.21 -0.82 -16.81
CA GLY A 137 -14.14 0.12 -17.44
C GLY A 137 -14.87 1.06 -16.45
N SER A 138 -15.60 2.04 -16.97
CA SER A 138 -16.38 3.00 -16.17
C SER A 138 -17.50 2.35 -15.35
N GLY A 139 -18.06 1.24 -15.83
CA GLY A 139 -19.04 0.42 -15.10
C GLY A 139 -18.45 -0.41 -13.97
N SER A 140 -17.12 -0.37 -13.79
CA SER A 140 -16.44 -1.08 -12.73
C SER A 140 -16.49 -0.36 -11.39
N CYS A 141 -17.31 0.66 -11.16
CA CYS A 141 -17.72 1.05 -9.81
C CYS A 141 -19.25 1.15 -9.72
N ASN A 142 -19.77 0.92 -8.53
CA ASN A 142 -21.21 0.92 -8.23
C ASN A 142 -21.42 1.35 -6.77
N LYS A 143 -22.62 1.17 -6.18
CA LYS A 143 -22.87 1.61 -4.79
C LYS A 143 -22.20 0.72 -3.73
N LYS A 144 -21.68 -0.46 -4.11
CA LYS A 144 -20.91 -1.35 -3.21
C LYS A 144 -19.42 -1.07 -3.27
N ARG A 145 -18.86 -0.98 -4.48
CA ARG A 145 -17.49 -0.61 -4.76
C ARG A 145 -17.49 0.80 -5.35
N ILE A 146 -17.34 1.77 -4.46
CA ILE A 146 -17.57 3.19 -4.76
C ILE A 146 -16.32 3.92 -5.30
N GLY A 147 -15.17 3.24 -5.35
CA GLY A 147 -13.96 3.74 -6.02
C GLY A 147 -12.88 2.66 -6.15
N ALA A 148 -11.95 2.93 -7.06
CA ALA A 148 -10.81 2.07 -7.41
C ALA A 148 -9.72 2.93 -8.06
N ARG A 149 -8.46 2.66 -7.71
CA ARG A 149 -7.26 3.33 -8.21
C ARG A 149 -6.16 2.31 -8.44
#